data_AF-A0A1Y3B5L8-F1
#
_entry.id   AF-A0A1Y3B5L8-F1
#
_cell.length_a   1.000
_cell.length_b   1.000
_cell.length_c   1.000
_cell.angle_alpha   90.00
_cell.angle_beta   90.00
_cell.angle_gamma   90.00
#
_symmetry.space_group_name_H-M   'P 1'
#
loop_
_entity.id
_entity.type
_entity.pdbx_description
1 polymer ?
#
loop_
_entity_poly.entity_id
_entity_poly.type
_entity_poly.pdbx_seq_one_letter_code
_entity_poly.pdbx_strand_id
1 'polypeptide(L)'
;MKSIIAIISFALLINVIIADDDSNQREQLLKKGEEIGKQAEDALKLLKSQNRNREVRRLEKDIPLLKELMQDYRDKQTDDEKMEILEKELTLLIKKMSLEIQMANSNDPDLHTTLVNRAKDMVQRGENTVKFLKSKNRQEDAKTIQQDVDDLTKIIDKVEQEDDMLKLNGLELQMIELENKLGKDIFDVTFPH
;
A
#
# COMPACT_ATOMS: atom_id res chain seq x y z
N MET A 1 23.79 22.39 -14.29
CA MET A 1 22.46 22.53 -14.93
C MET A 1 22.34 21.55 -16.11
N LYS A 2 22.13 20.25 -15.84
CA LYS A 2 21.95 19.21 -16.88
C LYS A 2 21.05 18.08 -16.34
N SER A 3 19.84 18.37 -15.86
CA SER A 3 18.93 17.30 -15.39
C SER A 3 17.43 17.59 -15.48
N ILE A 4 16.97 18.64 -16.18
CA ILE A 4 15.53 18.96 -16.27
C ILE A 4 14.87 18.48 -17.58
N ILE A 5 15.65 18.04 -18.57
CA ILE A 5 15.10 17.71 -19.91
C ILE A 5 14.59 16.26 -20.01
N ALA A 6 14.89 15.37 -19.05
CA ALA A 6 14.45 13.97 -19.13
C ALA A 6 12.98 13.72 -18.69
N ILE A 7 12.37 14.64 -17.95
CA ILE A 7 11.02 14.42 -17.37
C ILE A 7 9.91 14.95 -18.29
N ILE A 8 10.20 15.93 -19.15
CA ILE A 8 9.18 16.48 -20.06
C ILE A 8 8.90 15.53 -21.24
N SER A 9 9.85 14.65 -21.61
CA SER A 9 9.67 13.73 -22.72
C SER A 9 8.70 12.57 -22.44
N PHE A 10 8.36 12.30 -21.18
CA PHE A 10 7.38 11.25 -20.83
C PHE A 10 5.94 11.78 -20.72
N ALA A 11 5.77 13.08 -20.41
CA ALA A 11 4.45 13.70 -20.30
C ALA A 11 3.81 14.03 -21.67
N LEU A 12 4.62 14.18 -22.73
CA LEU A 12 4.12 14.52 -24.07
C LEU A 12 3.67 13.31 -24.90
N LEU A 13 3.82 12.09 -24.41
CA LEU A 13 3.37 10.86 -25.09
C LEU A 13 1.90 10.51 -24.82
N ILE A 14 1.13 11.43 -24.19
CA ILE A 14 -0.27 11.21 -23.83
C ILE A 14 -1.25 11.89 -24.81
N ASN A 15 -0.80 12.75 -25.73
CA ASN A 15 -1.71 13.50 -26.63
C ASN A 15 -1.37 13.36 -28.12
N VAL A 16 -1.41 12.14 -28.66
CA VAL A 16 -1.65 11.95 -30.11
C VAL A 16 -2.92 11.13 -30.26
N ILE A 17 -4.05 11.85 -30.30
CA ILE A 17 -5.30 11.33 -30.85
C ILE A 17 -5.28 11.73 -32.32
N ILE A 18 -4.96 10.77 -33.19
CA ILE A 18 -5.29 10.82 -34.62
C ILE A 18 -6.16 9.59 -34.85
N ALA A 19 -7.40 9.83 -35.26
CA ALA A 19 -8.35 8.79 -35.64
C ALA A 19 -7.78 7.94 -36.79
N ASP A 20 -7.67 6.63 -36.61
CA ASP A 20 -7.97 5.60 -37.61
C ASP A 20 -7.69 4.18 -37.06
N ASP A 21 -8.67 3.30 -37.27
CA ASP A 21 -8.79 1.87 -36.93
C ASP A 21 -8.93 1.49 -35.43
N ASP A 22 -10.13 1.03 -35.03
CA ASP A 22 -10.41 0.41 -33.72
C ASP A 22 -9.43 -0.73 -33.38
N SER A 23 -8.91 -1.42 -34.40
CA SER A 23 -7.88 -2.45 -34.24
C SER A 23 -6.54 -1.89 -33.73
N ASN A 24 -6.18 -0.67 -34.13
CA ASN A 24 -4.96 0.03 -33.71
C ASN A 24 -5.11 0.54 -32.26
N GLN A 25 -6.28 1.04 -31.89
CA GLN A 25 -6.57 1.47 -30.51
C GLN A 25 -6.57 0.28 -29.53
N ARG A 26 -7.19 -0.84 -29.93
CA ARG A 26 -7.20 -2.09 -29.14
C ARG A 26 -5.78 -2.61 -28.89
N GLU A 27 -4.96 -2.69 -29.93
CA GLU A 27 -3.58 -3.15 -29.84
C GLU A 27 -2.72 -2.22 -28.97
N GLN A 28 -2.89 -0.91 -29.07
CA GLN A 28 -2.19 0.07 -28.23
C GLN A 28 -2.56 -0.07 -26.75
N LEU A 29 -3.85 -0.24 -26.43
CA LEU A 29 -4.30 -0.43 -25.05
C LEU A 29 -3.76 -1.73 -24.46
N LEU A 30 -3.76 -2.82 -25.22
CA LEU A 30 -3.18 -4.10 -24.81
C LEU A 30 -1.67 -3.98 -24.55
N LYS A 31 -0.90 -3.36 -25.46
CA LYS A 31 0.54 -3.11 -25.25
C LYS A 31 0.81 -2.30 -23.98
N LYS A 32 0.02 -1.26 -23.73
CA LYS A 32 0.10 -0.47 -22.50
C LYS A 32 -0.22 -1.31 -21.26
N GLY A 33 -1.22 -2.18 -21.35
CA GLY A 33 -1.53 -3.14 -20.30
C GLY A 33 -0.36 -4.08 -20.00
N GLU A 34 0.31 -4.62 -21.02
CA GLU A 34 1.48 -5.49 -20.83
C GLU A 34 2.65 -4.76 -20.16
N GLU A 35 2.92 -3.53 -20.57
CA GLU A 35 3.96 -2.69 -19.98
C GLU A 35 3.67 -2.41 -18.50
N ILE A 36 2.45 -1.97 -18.18
CA ILE A 36 2.02 -1.72 -16.81
C ILE A 36 2.07 -3.00 -15.98
N GLY A 37 1.69 -4.15 -16.54
CA GLY A 37 1.79 -5.44 -15.86
C GLY A 37 3.23 -5.76 -15.43
N LYS A 38 4.21 -5.54 -16.31
CA LYS A 38 5.64 -5.74 -15.98
C LYS A 38 6.12 -4.76 -14.91
N GLN A 39 5.79 -3.48 -15.07
CA GLN A 39 6.16 -2.44 -14.10
C GLN A 39 5.53 -2.69 -12.72
N ALA A 40 4.30 -3.20 -12.67
CA ALA A 40 3.62 -3.58 -11.44
C ALA A 40 4.31 -4.75 -10.73
N GLU A 41 4.78 -5.77 -11.47
CA GLU A 41 5.53 -6.89 -10.89
C GLU A 41 6.87 -6.45 -10.28
N ASP A 42 7.54 -5.46 -10.87
CA ASP A 42 8.77 -4.89 -10.29
C ASP A 42 8.48 -3.97 -9.10
N ALA A 43 7.44 -3.14 -9.18
CA ALA A 43 6.96 -2.34 -8.05
C ALA A 43 6.57 -3.22 -6.86
N LEU A 44 5.91 -4.35 -7.10
CA LEU A 44 5.55 -5.33 -6.07
C LEU A 44 6.78 -5.85 -5.31
N LYS A 45 7.89 -6.16 -5.99
CA LYS A 45 9.15 -6.59 -5.35
C LYS A 45 9.73 -5.48 -4.48
N LEU A 46 9.72 -4.24 -4.97
CA LEU A 46 10.20 -3.09 -4.23
C LEU A 46 9.38 -2.87 -2.95
N LEU A 47 8.06 -2.84 -3.06
CA LEU A 47 7.15 -2.62 -1.92
C LEU A 47 7.30 -3.71 -0.85
N LYS A 48 7.46 -4.98 -1.24
CA LYS A 48 7.74 -6.08 -0.31
C LYS A 48 9.03 -5.86 0.47
N SER A 49 10.09 -5.40 -0.19
CA SER A 49 11.37 -5.09 0.49
C SER A 49 11.28 -3.92 1.47
N GLN A 50 10.29 -3.04 1.30
CA GLN A 50 10.04 -1.87 2.14
C GLN A 50 8.96 -2.11 3.21
N ASN A 51 8.44 -3.34 3.34
CA ASN A 51 7.32 -3.69 4.23
C ASN A 51 6.06 -2.84 4.00
N ARG A 52 5.81 -2.41 2.75
CA ARG A 52 4.63 -1.64 2.33
C ARG A 52 3.46 -2.57 2.07
N ASN A 53 3.05 -3.29 3.11
CA ASN A 53 2.18 -4.48 3.03
C ASN A 53 0.83 -4.19 2.37
N ARG A 54 0.30 -2.99 2.55
CA ARG A 54 -0.97 -2.59 1.97
C ARG A 54 -0.86 -2.35 0.46
N GLU A 55 0.15 -1.60 0.03
CA GLU A 55 0.43 -1.38 -1.39
C GLU A 55 0.78 -2.72 -2.08
N VAL A 56 1.48 -3.63 -1.40
CA VAL A 56 1.73 -5.00 -1.86
C VAL A 56 0.41 -5.73 -2.16
N ARG A 57 -0.53 -5.77 -1.22
CA ARG A 57 -1.82 -6.47 -1.41
C ARG A 57 -2.63 -5.89 -2.56
N ARG A 58 -2.64 -4.56 -2.72
CA ARG A 58 -3.35 -3.90 -3.83
C ARG A 58 -2.81 -4.37 -5.19
N LEU A 59 -1.50 -4.36 -5.38
CA LEU A 59 -0.89 -4.85 -6.61
C LEU A 59 -1.07 -6.37 -6.79
N GLU A 60 -1.00 -7.16 -5.71
CA GLU A 60 -1.29 -8.61 -5.77
C GLU A 60 -2.73 -8.92 -6.23
N LYS A 61 -3.68 -8.03 -5.95
CA LYS A 61 -5.06 -8.11 -6.45
C LYS A 61 -5.21 -7.60 -7.88
N ASP A 62 -4.57 -6.48 -8.20
CA ASP A 62 -4.77 -5.79 -9.47
C ASP A 62 -4.00 -6.44 -10.64
N ILE A 63 -2.80 -6.99 -10.42
CA ILE A 63 -2.02 -7.68 -11.44
C ILE A 63 -2.78 -8.84 -12.11
N PRO A 64 -3.39 -9.80 -11.36
CA PRO A 64 -4.16 -10.87 -11.99
C PRO A 64 -5.41 -10.34 -12.70
N LEU A 65 -6.10 -9.34 -12.13
CA LEU A 65 -7.26 -8.71 -12.76
C LEU A 65 -6.90 -8.04 -14.10
N LEU A 66 -5.73 -7.40 -14.18
CA LEU A 66 -5.24 -6.81 -15.43
C LEU A 66 -5.02 -7.89 -16.49
N LYS A 67 -4.41 -9.01 -16.11
CA LYS A 67 -4.18 -10.15 -17.01
C LYS A 67 -5.51 -10.72 -17.53
N GLU A 68 -6.50 -10.86 -16.66
CA GLU A 68 -7.85 -11.33 -17.01
C GLU A 68 -8.56 -10.36 -17.96
N LEU A 69 -8.66 -9.07 -17.61
CA LEU A 69 -9.32 -8.08 -18.45
C LEU A 69 -8.64 -7.92 -19.82
N MET A 70 -7.31 -8.01 -19.88
CA MET A 70 -6.59 -7.99 -21.15
C MET A 70 -6.87 -9.23 -22.01
N GLN A 71 -7.02 -10.40 -21.40
CA GLN A 71 -7.36 -11.62 -22.12
C GLN A 71 -8.80 -11.55 -22.65
N ASP A 72 -9.74 -11.14 -21.81
CA ASP A 72 -11.12 -10.88 -22.24
C ASP A 72 -11.17 -9.84 -23.36
N TYR A 73 -10.34 -8.80 -23.25
CA TYR A 73 -10.24 -7.72 -24.24
C TYR A 73 -9.52 -8.18 -25.52
N ARG A 74 -8.83 -9.32 -25.54
CA ARG A 74 -8.30 -9.97 -26.76
C ARG A 74 -9.30 -10.90 -27.41
N ASP A 75 -10.04 -11.65 -26.60
CA ASP A 75 -10.87 -12.76 -27.08
C ASP A 75 -12.28 -12.34 -27.50
N LYS A 76 -12.79 -11.19 -27.03
CA LYS A 76 -14.15 -10.73 -27.38
C LYS A 76 -14.28 -10.39 -28.86
N GLN A 77 -15.33 -10.93 -29.48
CA GLN A 77 -15.78 -10.62 -30.83
C GLN A 77 -17.08 -9.79 -30.78
N THR A 78 -17.01 -8.57 -31.32
CA THR A 78 -18.11 -7.79 -31.95
C THR A 78 -19.48 -7.74 -31.24
N ASP A 79 -19.49 -7.52 -29.92
CA ASP A 79 -20.67 -7.00 -29.20
C ASP A 79 -20.27 -5.62 -28.65
N ASP A 80 -20.60 -4.57 -29.42
CA ASP A 80 -20.01 -3.22 -29.29
C ASP A 80 -20.18 -2.62 -27.89
N GLU A 81 -21.34 -2.79 -27.26
CA GLU A 81 -21.63 -2.25 -25.91
C GLU A 81 -20.77 -2.93 -24.84
N LYS A 82 -20.58 -4.25 -24.94
CA LYS A 82 -19.72 -5.02 -24.02
C LYS A 82 -18.24 -4.78 -24.27
N MET A 83 -17.87 -4.37 -25.49
CA MET A 83 -16.51 -4.01 -25.85
C MET A 83 -16.13 -2.67 -25.23
N GLU A 84 -17.01 -1.66 -25.34
CA GLU A 84 -16.80 -0.32 -24.76
C GLU A 84 -16.69 -0.37 -23.22
N ILE A 85 -17.53 -1.17 -22.56
CA ILE A 85 -17.44 -1.38 -21.11
C ILE A 85 -16.07 -1.97 -20.74
N LEU A 86 -15.62 -3.00 -21.45
CA LEU A 86 -14.36 -3.67 -21.16
C LEU A 86 -13.15 -2.77 -21.45
N GLU A 87 -13.21 -1.98 -22.52
CA GLU A 87 -12.20 -0.97 -22.81
C GLU A 87 -12.08 0.05 -21.67
N LYS A 88 -13.22 0.52 -21.16
CA LYS A 88 -13.28 1.46 -20.05
C LYS A 88 -12.73 0.86 -18.76
N GLU A 89 -13.12 -0.38 -18.44
CA GLU A 89 -12.62 -1.11 -17.26
C GLU A 89 -11.11 -1.30 -17.32
N LEU A 90 -10.59 -1.78 -18.46
CA LEU A 90 -9.16 -1.96 -18.69
C LEU A 90 -8.41 -0.62 -18.61
N THR A 91 -8.94 0.43 -19.22
CA THR A 91 -8.35 1.78 -19.18
C THR A 91 -8.29 2.33 -17.76
N LEU A 92 -9.35 2.15 -16.97
CA LEU A 92 -9.39 2.59 -15.58
C LEU A 92 -8.40 1.81 -14.71
N LEU A 93 -8.31 0.49 -14.90
CA LEU A 93 -7.35 -0.34 -14.17
C LEU A 93 -5.90 0.03 -14.51
N ILE A 94 -5.59 0.22 -15.80
CA ILE A 94 -4.27 0.70 -16.26
C ILE A 94 -3.91 2.03 -15.60
N LYS A 95 -4.85 2.99 -15.56
CA LYS A 95 -4.63 4.28 -14.89
C LYS A 95 -4.41 4.13 -13.39
N LYS A 96 -5.23 3.32 -12.72
CA LYS A 96 -5.11 3.03 -11.29
C LYS A 96 -3.73 2.43 -10.97
N MET A 97 -3.34 1.36 -11.67
CA MET A 97 -2.06 0.69 -11.46
C MET A 97 -0.88 1.60 -11.78
N SER A 98 -0.98 2.47 -12.80
CA SER A 98 0.05 3.48 -13.08
C SER A 98 0.30 4.40 -11.88
N LEU A 99 -0.77 4.83 -11.18
CA LEU A 99 -0.65 5.64 -9.97
C LEU A 99 -0.03 4.84 -8.82
N GLU A 100 -0.44 3.58 -8.63
CA GLU A 100 0.13 2.72 -7.59
C GLU A 100 1.64 2.47 -7.82
N ILE A 101 2.06 2.25 -9.06
CA ILE A 101 3.47 2.12 -9.45
C ILE A 101 4.24 3.43 -9.17
N GLN A 102 3.66 4.59 -9.47
CA GLN A 102 4.29 5.88 -9.16
C GLN A 102 4.48 6.06 -7.65
N MET A 103 3.47 5.70 -6.85
CA MET A 103 3.56 5.75 -5.38
C MET A 103 4.55 4.72 -4.82
N ALA A 104 4.67 3.54 -5.43
CA ALA A 104 5.66 2.56 -5.03
C ALA A 104 7.10 3.07 -5.21
N ASN A 105 7.33 3.86 -6.26
CA ASN A 105 8.61 4.47 -6.57
C ASN A 105 8.87 5.80 -5.84
N SER A 106 7.92 6.30 -5.03
CA SER A 106 8.18 7.45 -4.16
C SER A 106 9.02 7.03 -2.96
N ASN A 107 9.97 7.89 -2.59
CA ASN A 107 10.79 7.70 -1.38
C ASN A 107 9.97 7.82 -0.10
N ASP A 108 8.85 8.53 -0.15
CA ASP A 108 7.97 8.71 0.99
C ASP A 108 6.95 7.56 1.04
N PRO A 109 6.94 6.75 2.11
CA PRO A 109 5.89 5.77 2.34
C PRO A 109 4.53 6.46 2.51
N ASP A 110 3.43 5.75 2.24
CA ASP A 110 2.12 6.31 2.52
C ASP A 110 1.93 6.50 4.04
N LEU A 111 0.97 7.34 4.42
CA LEU A 111 0.71 7.62 5.84
C LEU A 111 0.39 6.35 6.61
N HIS A 112 -0.32 5.40 5.98
CA HIS A 112 -0.66 4.11 6.56
C HIS A 112 0.59 3.30 6.95
N THR A 113 1.51 3.11 6.01
CA THR A 113 2.80 2.44 6.25
C THR A 113 3.58 3.14 7.35
N THR A 114 3.60 4.47 7.34
CA THR A 114 4.28 5.27 8.37
C THR A 114 3.71 5.00 9.76
N LEU A 115 2.39 4.99 9.89
CA LEU A 115 1.69 4.73 11.16
C LEU A 115 1.95 3.30 11.66
N VAL A 116 1.84 2.30 10.79
CA VAL A 116 2.08 0.89 11.14
C VAL A 116 3.51 0.68 11.62
N ASN A 117 4.50 1.22 10.90
CA ASN A 117 5.91 1.10 11.29
C ASN A 117 6.18 1.78 12.64
N ARG A 118 5.62 2.97 12.86
CA ARG A 118 5.74 3.69 14.14
C ARG A 118 5.14 2.88 15.30
N ALA A 119 3.98 2.26 15.09
CA ALA A 119 3.33 1.42 16.09
C ALA A 119 4.15 0.15 16.39
N LYS A 120 4.73 -0.51 15.37
CA LYS A 120 5.63 -1.65 15.53
C LYS A 120 6.89 -1.29 16.32
N ASP A 121 7.47 -0.12 16.06
CA ASP A 121 8.60 0.40 16.85
C ASP A 121 8.21 0.61 18.32
N MET A 122 7.00 1.10 18.59
CA MET A 122 6.49 1.26 19.96
C MET A 122 6.29 -0.07 20.66
N VAL A 123 5.73 -1.08 19.98
CA VAL A 123 5.66 -2.47 20.49
C VAL A 123 7.05 -2.95 20.91
N GLN A 124 8.05 -2.78 20.04
CA GLN A 124 9.41 -3.22 20.35
C GLN A 124 10.00 -2.50 21.57
N ARG A 125 9.72 -1.20 21.74
CA ARG A 125 10.10 -0.44 22.94
C ARG A 125 9.40 -0.98 24.18
N GLY A 126 8.10 -1.25 24.11
CA GLY A 126 7.32 -1.84 25.20
C GLY A 126 7.88 -3.19 25.64
N GLU A 127 8.17 -4.09 24.71
CA GLU A 127 8.79 -5.40 25.01
C GLU A 127 10.14 -5.26 25.73
N ASN A 128 10.97 -4.30 25.30
CA ASN A 128 12.25 -4.01 25.94
C ASN A 128 12.06 -3.47 27.36
N THR A 129 11.07 -2.59 27.56
CA THR A 129 10.68 -2.10 28.89
C THR A 129 10.19 -3.24 29.79
N VAL A 130 9.37 -4.17 29.29
CA VAL A 130 8.94 -5.37 30.04
C VAL A 130 10.14 -6.19 30.51
N LYS A 131 11.11 -6.46 29.62
CA LYS A 131 12.34 -7.20 29.97
C LYS A 131 13.12 -6.48 31.06
N PHE A 132 13.27 -5.16 30.94
CA PHE A 132 13.93 -4.32 31.94
C PHE A 132 13.21 -4.39 33.30
N LEU A 133 11.90 -4.18 33.34
CA LEU A 133 11.11 -4.20 34.57
C LEU A 133 11.19 -5.55 35.29
N LYS A 134 11.10 -6.65 34.54
CA LYS A 134 11.29 -8.02 35.07
C LYS A 134 12.67 -8.19 35.70
N SER A 135 13.73 -7.68 35.06
CA SER A 135 15.10 -7.71 35.61
C SER A 135 15.27 -6.90 36.90
N LYS A 136 14.37 -5.93 37.14
CA LYS A 136 14.32 -5.10 38.35
C LYS A 136 13.30 -5.61 39.38
N ASN A 137 12.77 -6.82 39.19
CA ASN A 137 11.72 -7.43 40.02
C ASN A 137 10.42 -6.60 40.11
N ARG A 138 10.14 -5.75 39.12
CA ARG A 138 8.90 -4.95 39.03
C ARG A 138 7.86 -5.69 38.20
N GLN A 139 7.33 -6.79 38.74
CA GLN A 139 6.46 -7.72 37.99
C GLN A 139 5.09 -7.11 37.63
N GLU A 140 4.48 -6.34 38.54
CA GLU A 140 3.18 -5.71 38.26
C GLU A 140 3.28 -4.65 37.15
N ASP A 141 4.29 -3.79 37.21
CA ASP A 141 4.53 -2.82 36.13
C ASP A 141 4.82 -3.52 34.80
N ALA A 142 5.61 -4.60 34.83
CA ALA A 142 5.89 -5.40 33.64
C ALA A 142 4.62 -6.03 33.04
N LYS A 143 3.66 -6.43 33.88
CA LYS A 143 2.38 -6.99 33.44
C LYS A 143 1.49 -5.95 32.78
N THR A 144 1.43 -4.74 33.33
CA THR A 144 0.69 -3.62 32.74
C THR A 144 1.22 -3.30 31.34
N ILE A 145 2.54 -3.08 31.22
CA ILE A 145 3.16 -2.78 29.91
C ILE A 145 2.99 -3.94 28.92
N GLN A 146 3.06 -5.20 29.38
CA GLN A 146 2.83 -6.35 28.50
C GLN A 146 1.40 -6.37 27.93
N GLN A 147 0.40 -6.04 28.75
CA GLN A 147 -0.98 -5.96 28.27
C GLN A 147 -1.14 -4.92 27.16
N ASP A 148 -0.52 -3.76 27.32
CA ASP A 148 -0.55 -2.68 26.33
C ASP A 148 0.19 -3.03 25.04
N VAL A 149 1.32 -3.73 25.16
CA VAL A 149 2.06 -4.30 24.02
C VAL A 149 1.19 -5.30 23.25
N ASP A 150 0.49 -6.19 23.96
CA ASP A 150 -0.35 -7.21 23.33
C ASP A 150 -1.55 -6.57 22.63
N ASP A 151 -2.16 -5.55 23.23
CA ASP A 151 -3.31 -4.85 22.64
C ASP A 151 -2.90 -4.00 21.44
N LEU A 152 -1.73 -3.33 21.48
CA LEU A 152 -1.18 -2.62 20.32
C LEU A 152 -0.81 -3.58 19.18
N THR A 153 -0.23 -4.74 19.50
CA THR A 153 0.07 -5.78 18.49
C THR A 153 -1.21 -6.25 17.78
N LYS A 154 -2.28 -6.54 18.54
CA LYS A 154 -3.57 -6.97 17.97
C LYS A 154 -4.19 -5.93 17.04
N ILE A 155 -4.10 -4.64 17.37
CA ILE A 155 -4.66 -3.60 16.49
C ILE A 155 -3.81 -3.39 15.25
N ILE A 156 -2.48 -3.49 15.34
CA ILE A 156 -1.58 -3.47 14.18
C ILE A 156 -1.98 -4.59 13.20
N ASP A 157 -2.17 -5.81 13.68
CA ASP A 157 -2.58 -6.94 12.83
C ASP A 157 -3.91 -6.67 12.11
N LYS A 158 -4.89 -6.05 12.80
CA LYS A 158 -6.17 -5.67 12.19
C LYS A 158 -6.01 -4.57 11.14
N VAL A 159 -5.24 -3.52 11.45
CA VAL A 159 -4.92 -2.42 10.51
C VAL A 159 -4.23 -2.97 9.27
N GLU A 160 -3.29 -3.90 9.45
CA GLU A 160 -2.56 -4.53 8.36
C GLU A 160 -3.42 -5.49 7.52
N GLN A 161 -4.60 -5.93 7.98
CA GLN A 161 -5.47 -6.84 7.23
C GLN A 161 -6.72 -6.16 6.65
N GLU A 162 -7.03 -4.93 7.07
CA GLU A 162 -8.23 -4.22 6.64
C GLU A 162 -8.01 -3.48 5.32
N ASP A 163 -8.92 -3.72 4.38
CA ASP A 163 -8.89 -3.10 3.05
C ASP A 163 -10.06 -2.11 2.86
N ASP A 164 -11.07 -2.13 3.73
CA ASP A 164 -12.16 -1.15 3.77
C ASP A 164 -11.68 0.19 4.36
N MET A 165 -11.69 1.24 3.54
CA MET A 165 -11.21 2.57 3.92
C MET A 165 -11.91 3.17 5.15
N LEU A 166 -13.22 2.94 5.32
CA LEU A 166 -13.98 3.51 6.43
C LEU A 166 -13.63 2.81 7.74
N LYS A 167 -13.51 1.48 7.70
CA LYS A 167 -13.07 0.70 8.87
C LYS A 167 -11.61 0.97 9.21
N LEU A 168 -10.76 1.08 8.19
CA LEU A 168 -9.34 1.32 8.35
C LEU A 168 -9.07 2.62 9.12
N ASN A 169 -9.74 3.71 8.77
CA ASN A 169 -9.59 4.99 9.50
C ASN A 169 -9.91 4.83 11.00
N GLY A 170 -10.95 4.07 11.34
CA GLY A 170 -11.32 3.80 12.72
C GLY A 170 -10.28 2.95 13.47
N LEU A 171 -9.71 1.95 12.80
CA LEU A 171 -8.65 1.11 13.36
C LEU A 171 -7.33 1.88 13.54
N GLU A 172 -6.97 2.75 12.58
CA GLU A 172 -5.79 3.61 12.68
C GLU A 172 -5.88 4.59 13.85
N LEU A 173 -7.07 5.17 14.10
CA LEU A 173 -7.30 6.01 15.28
C LEU A 173 -7.12 5.22 16.59
N GLN A 174 -7.70 4.01 16.69
CA GLN A 174 -7.51 3.14 17.86
C GLN A 174 -6.04 2.75 18.05
N MET A 175 -5.31 2.50 16.97
CA MET A 175 -3.87 2.22 17.01
C MET A 175 -3.08 3.40 17.57
N ILE A 176 -3.39 4.63 17.14
CA ILE A 176 -2.76 5.85 17.67
C ILE A 176 -3.07 6.02 19.16
N GLU A 177 -4.30 5.76 19.60
CA GLU A 177 -4.69 5.85 21.01
C GLU A 177 -3.91 4.83 21.87
N LEU A 178 -3.81 3.59 21.42
CA LEU A 178 -3.05 2.53 22.10
C LEU A 178 -1.55 2.81 22.12
N GLU A 179 -0.99 3.31 21.01
CA GLU A 179 0.41 3.73 20.93
C GLU A 179 0.72 4.84 21.93
N ASN A 180 -0.13 5.87 22.01
CA ASN A 180 0.03 6.97 22.96
C ASN A 180 -0.09 6.50 24.41
N LYS A 181 -1.03 5.59 24.69
CA LYS A 181 -1.18 4.98 26.01
C LYS A 181 0.08 4.24 26.41
N LEU A 182 0.56 3.31 25.58
CA LEU A 182 1.78 2.55 25.83
C LEU A 182 2.99 3.47 26.01
N GLY A 183 3.13 4.51 25.18
CA GLY A 183 4.20 5.49 25.30
C GLY A 183 4.18 6.23 26.64
N LYS A 184 2.98 6.60 27.12
CA LYS A 184 2.80 7.22 28.44
C LYS A 184 3.13 6.25 29.57
N ASP A 185 2.60 5.03 29.51
CA ASP A 185 2.81 4.04 30.56
C ASP A 185 4.30 3.65 30.66
N ILE A 186 5.02 3.56 29.54
CA ILE A 186 6.49 3.41 29.50
C ILE A 186 7.18 4.60 30.19
N PHE A 187 6.76 5.83 29.90
CA PHE A 187 7.36 7.02 30.50
C PHE A 187 7.19 7.02 32.03
N ASP A 188 5.97 6.80 32.50
CA ASP A 188 5.61 6.83 33.92
C ASP A 188 6.37 5.76 34.72
N VAL A 189 6.53 4.54 34.18
CA VAL A 189 7.28 3.47 34.87
C VAL A 189 8.79 3.67 34.83
N THR A 190 9.33 4.39 33.83
CA THR A 190 10.77 4.61 33.69
C THR A 190 11.24 5.82 34.51
N PHE A 191 10.36 6.80 34.72
CA PHE A 191 10.62 8.02 35.48
C PHE A 191 9.57 8.22 36.59
N PRO A 192 9.55 7.37 37.63
CA PRO A 192 8.59 7.49 38.71
C PRO A 192 8.80 8.79 39.50
N HIS A 193 7.69 9.50 39.78
CA HIS A 193 7.64 10.69 40.62
C HIS A 193 7.77 10.36 42.12
#